data_AF-A0A536T7J8-F1
#
_entry.id   AF-A0A536T7J8-F1
#
_cell.length_a   1.000
_cell.length_b   1.000
_cell.length_c   1.000
_cell.angle_alpha   90.00
_cell.angle_beta   90.00
_cell.angle_gamma   90.00
#
_symmetry.space_group_name_H-M   'P 1'
#
loop_
_entity.id
_entity.type
_entity.pdbx_description
1 polymer ?
#
loop_
_entity_poly.entity_id
_entity_poly.type
_entity_poly.pdbx_seq_one_letter_code
_entity_poly.pdbx_strand_id
1 'polypeptide(L)'
;MANITNVEVEVYHVFPLDSVNPPSGRVLSRANSPADVEIDAATRDGSEGTLSFSASSLNANFSAGNTVVNGINPTPSTTGGEGSMSGEEVQITITFTKPILLPAGHYFFRPDVLLTGGDFLYLSASTPVAPDLQAWIRNSHLAPDWVRIGTDVIGGGAAAPKFNMTFSLGGNTIPEAGISGEPSCHGDSVSALARQFGGVYAAASTLGFSSVDALQDTFQEFCNP
;
A
#
# COMPACT_ATOMS: atom_id res chain seq x y z
N MET A 1 -19.85 -12.27 -14.08
CA MET A 1 -18.49 -11.82 -13.70
C MET A 1 -18.67 -10.65 -12.76
N ALA A 2 -17.88 -10.61 -11.68
CA ALA A 2 -17.90 -9.48 -10.78
C ALA A 2 -17.15 -8.31 -11.43
N ASN A 3 -17.66 -7.09 -11.28
CA ASN A 3 -16.96 -5.90 -11.74
C ASN A 3 -16.26 -5.22 -10.57
N ILE A 4 -15.09 -4.62 -10.82
CA ILE A 4 -14.43 -3.75 -9.85
C ILE A 4 -15.18 -2.42 -9.84
N THR A 5 -15.68 -2.02 -8.68
CA THR A 5 -16.45 -0.78 -8.50
C THR A 5 -15.65 0.30 -7.79
N ASN A 6 -14.65 -0.06 -6.99
CA ASN A 6 -13.75 0.89 -6.37
C ASN A 6 -12.38 0.26 -6.12
N VAL A 7 -11.37 1.13 -6.01
CA VAL A 7 -10.05 0.80 -5.49
C VAL A 7 -9.69 1.87 -4.47
N GLU A 8 -9.20 1.43 -3.31
CA GLU A 8 -8.60 2.27 -2.29
C GLU A 8 -7.14 1.85 -2.10
N VAL A 9 -6.28 2.80 -1.77
CA VAL A 9 -4.88 2.55 -1.41
C VAL A 9 -4.60 3.24 -0.10
N GLU A 10 -4.36 2.45 0.93
CA GLU A 10 -3.85 2.91 2.22
C GLU A 10 -2.31 2.78 2.24
N VAL A 11 -1.65 3.66 3.00
CA VAL A 11 -0.20 3.63 3.18
C VAL A 11 0.14 3.55 4.66
N TYR A 12 1.13 2.72 5.01
CA TYR A 12 1.57 2.51 6.37
C TYR A 12 3.08 2.65 6.49
N HIS A 13 3.56 3.17 7.61
CA HIS A 13 4.96 3.03 7.99
C HIS A 13 5.28 1.58 8.42
N VAL A 14 6.58 1.32 8.60
CA VAL A 14 7.06 0.07 9.20
C VAL A 14 6.85 0.11 10.72
N PHE A 15 6.26 -0.94 11.28
CA PHE A 15 6.18 -1.15 12.73
C PHE A 15 7.59 -1.06 13.38
N PRO A 16 7.75 -0.38 14.53
CA PRO A 16 6.71 0.09 15.45
C PRO A 16 6.30 1.55 15.26
N LEU A 17 6.66 2.21 14.16
CA LEU A 17 6.20 3.58 13.92
C LEU A 17 4.66 3.59 13.86
N ASP A 18 4.03 4.65 14.38
CA ASP A 18 2.58 4.82 14.49
C ASP A 18 1.84 3.63 15.08
N SER A 19 2.49 2.93 16.02
CA SER A 19 1.97 1.71 16.63
C SER A 19 2.15 1.72 18.14
N VAL A 20 1.33 0.93 18.83
CA VAL A 20 1.55 0.66 20.25
C VAL A 20 2.78 -0.26 20.39
N ASN A 21 3.73 0.15 21.24
CA ASN A 21 4.96 -0.60 21.50
C ASN A 21 5.19 -0.74 23.02
N PRO A 22 5.18 -1.96 23.59
CA PRO A 22 5.22 -3.28 22.94
C PRO A 22 3.93 -3.64 22.17
N PRO A 23 4.03 -4.51 21.13
CA PRO A 23 2.85 -4.93 20.37
C PRO A 23 1.89 -5.74 21.23
N SER A 24 0.64 -5.90 20.77
CA SER A 24 -0.47 -6.53 21.51
C SER A 24 -0.21 -7.98 21.97
N GLY A 25 0.78 -8.66 21.38
CA GLY A 25 1.05 -10.08 21.59
C GLY A 25 0.04 -11.03 20.91
N ARG A 26 -0.90 -10.51 20.11
CA ARG A 26 -1.94 -11.29 19.43
C ARG A 26 -1.44 -12.02 18.19
N VAL A 27 -0.29 -11.64 17.65
CA VAL A 27 0.33 -12.26 16.47
C VAL A 27 1.76 -12.73 16.80
N LEU A 28 2.27 -13.70 16.03
CA LEU A 28 3.58 -14.31 16.28
C LEU A 28 4.75 -13.33 16.11
N SER A 29 4.65 -12.38 15.17
CA SER A 29 5.67 -11.37 14.93
C SER A 29 5.08 -10.14 14.26
N ARG A 30 5.62 -8.97 14.59
CA ARG A 30 5.37 -7.68 13.91
C ARG A 30 6.64 -7.12 13.27
N ALA A 31 7.73 -7.88 13.26
CA ALA A 31 9.01 -7.43 12.73
C ALA A 31 8.89 -7.15 11.23
N ASN A 32 9.21 -5.92 10.80
CA ASN A 32 9.05 -5.46 9.41
C ASN A 32 7.63 -5.70 8.87
N SER A 33 6.63 -5.40 9.69
CA SER A 33 5.20 -5.40 9.33
C SER A 33 4.69 -3.96 9.14
N PRO A 34 3.50 -3.77 8.54
CA PRO A 34 2.85 -2.47 8.58
C PRO A 34 2.52 -2.04 10.03
N ALA A 35 2.52 -0.73 10.23
CA ALA A 35 2.08 -0.07 11.46
C ALA A 35 0.60 -0.33 11.80
N ASP A 36 0.21 0.02 13.03
CA ASP A 36 -1.17 -0.08 13.50
C ASP A 36 -2.08 0.96 12.81
N VAL A 37 -1.57 2.18 12.65
CA VAL A 37 -2.30 3.34 12.12
C VAL A 37 -1.84 3.63 10.69
N GLU A 38 -2.79 3.92 9.82
CA GLU A 38 -2.52 4.35 8.44
C GLU A 38 -2.05 5.81 8.40
N ILE A 39 -1.40 6.19 7.31
CA ILE A 39 -1.09 7.58 7.03
C ILE A 39 -2.31 8.18 6.33
N ASP A 40 -3.29 8.68 7.09
CA ASP A 40 -4.57 9.20 6.56
C ASP A 40 -4.37 10.17 5.37
N ALA A 41 -3.39 11.08 5.47
CA ALA A 41 -3.07 12.05 4.41
C ALA A 41 -2.56 11.41 3.10
N ALA A 42 -2.12 10.14 3.14
CA ALA A 42 -1.65 9.35 2.01
C ALA A 42 -2.69 8.37 1.47
N THR A 43 -3.84 8.19 2.13
CA THR A 43 -4.94 7.32 1.65
C THR A 43 -5.56 7.90 0.39
N ARG A 44 -5.80 7.06 -0.62
CA ARG A 44 -6.43 7.46 -1.89
C ARG A 44 -7.55 6.49 -2.23
N ASP A 45 -8.75 7.02 -2.43
CA ASP A 45 -9.97 6.31 -2.79
C ASP A 45 -10.52 6.83 -4.14
N GLY A 46 -10.88 5.89 -5.03
CA GLY A 46 -11.45 6.18 -6.34
C GLY A 46 -12.87 6.76 -6.30
N SER A 47 -13.67 6.39 -5.30
CA SER A 47 -15.00 6.94 -5.03
C SER A 47 -14.95 8.38 -4.53
N GLU A 48 -13.87 8.77 -3.85
CA GLU A 48 -13.57 10.15 -3.46
C GLU A 48 -12.85 10.95 -4.56
N GLY A 49 -12.58 10.33 -5.72
CA GLY A 49 -11.93 10.98 -6.87
C GLY A 49 -10.46 11.34 -6.65
N THR A 50 -9.81 10.79 -5.61
CA THR A 50 -8.40 11.01 -5.28
C THR A 50 -7.44 10.06 -6.00
N LEU A 51 -8.00 9.02 -6.63
CA LEU A 51 -7.35 8.22 -7.67
C LEU A 51 -8.34 7.90 -8.80
N SER A 52 -7.79 7.44 -9.91
CA SER A 52 -8.53 6.73 -10.96
C SER A 52 -7.88 5.36 -11.15
N PHE A 53 -8.64 4.38 -11.62
CA PHE A 53 -8.12 3.04 -11.88
C PHE A 53 -8.70 2.45 -13.16
N SER A 54 -7.95 1.52 -13.74
CA SER A 54 -8.40 0.67 -14.85
C SER A 54 -7.96 -0.77 -14.61
N ALA A 55 -8.80 -1.72 -14.97
CA ALA A 55 -8.47 -3.15 -14.93
C ALA A 55 -8.39 -3.72 -16.35
N SER A 56 -7.31 -4.42 -16.65
CA SER A 56 -7.12 -5.13 -17.91
C SER A 56 -7.00 -6.64 -17.67
N SER A 57 -7.84 -7.43 -18.33
CA SER A 57 -7.72 -8.90 -18.34
C SER A 57 -6.37 -9.34 -18.89
N LEU A 58 -5.65 -10.12 -18.11
CA LEU A 58 -4.44 -10.83 -18.53
C LEU A 58 -4.77 -12.27 -18.96
N ASN A 59 -5.60 -12.95 -18.17
CA ASN A 59 -6.03 -14.31 -18.44
C ASN A 59 -7.45 -14.56 -17.90
N ALA A 60 -8.40 -14.82 -18.81
CA ALA A 60 -9.79 -15.08 -18.45
C ALA A 60 -10.01 -16.37 -17.65
N ASN A 61 -9.04 -17.29 -17.63
CA ASN A 61 -9.11 -18.54 -16.90
C ASN A 61 -7.75 -18.90 -16.30
N PHE A 62 -7.38 -18.17 -15.27
CA PHE A 62 -6.22 -18.44 -14.42
C PHE A 62 -6.58 -19.41 -13.30
N SER A 63 -5.62 -20.24 -12.86
CA SER A 63 -5.80 -21.12 -11.71
C SER A 63 -4.64 -20.98 -10.72
N ALA A 64 -4.97 -20.64 -9.48
CA ALA A 64 -4.05 -20.70 -8.35
C ALA A 64 -4.11 -22.10 -7.70
N GLY A 65 -2.96 -22.65 -7.32
CA GLY A 65 -2.89 -23.97 -6.68
C GLY A 65 -3.31 -23.99 -5.21
N ASN A 66 -3.28 -22.83 -4.54
CA ASN A 66 -3.76 -22.64 -3.18
C ASN A 66 -4.27 -21.20 -3.02
N THR A 67 -5.12 -20.97 -2.02
CA THR A 67 -5.68 -19.66 -1.67
C THR A 67 -5.57 -19.41 -0.16
N VAL A 68 -5.71 -18.15 0.24
CA VAL A 68 -5.80 -17.71 1.64
C VAL A 68 -6.93 -16.70 1.70
N VAL A 69 -8.07 -17.08 2.28
CA VAL A 69 -9.29 -16.23 2.32
C VAL A 69 -9.89 -16.16 3.71
N ASN A 70 -10.05 -17.32 4.36
CA ASN A 70 -10.82 -17.47 5.58
C ASN A 70 -9.94 -17.94 6.74
N GLY A 71 -10.51 -17.97 7.96
CA GLY A 71 -9.83 -18.54 9.12
C GLY A 71 -8.61 -17.77 9.62
N ILE A 72 -8.35 -16.57 9.09
CA ILE A 72 -7.27 -15.70 9.52
C ILE A 72 -7.66 -15.06 10.86
N ASN A 73 -6.99 -15.47 11.94
CA ASN A 73 -7.31 -15.10 13.31
C ASN A 73 -6.02 -14.76 14.08
N PRO A 74 -6.10 -14.12 15.27
CA PRO A 74 -4.97 -14.04 16.18
C PRO A 74 -4.32 -15.40 16.45
N THR A 75 -3.05 -15.39 16.87
CA THR A 75 -2.20 -16.59 17.03
C THR A 75 -2.93 -17.74 17.74
N PRO A 76 -2.90 -18.96 17.15
CA PRO A 76 -2.29 -19.30 15.85
C PRO A 76 -3.19 -18.94 14.66
N SER A 77 -2.61 -18.35 13.61
CA SER A 77 -3.34 -18.01 12.36
C SER A 77 -3.17 -19.07 11.25
N THR A 78 -2.65 -20.25 11.55
CA THR A 78 -2.22 -21.21 10.52
C THR A 78 -3.41 -21.99 9.93
N THR A 79 -3.70 -21.77 8.65
CA THR A 79 -4.82 -22.38 7.92
C THR A 79 -4.39 -23.48 6.95
N GLY A 80 -3.15 -23.46 6.45
CA GLY A 80 -2.72 -24.31 5.32
C GLY A 80 -3.24 -23.86 3.95
N GLY A 81 -4.06 -22.81 3.91
CA GLY A 81 -4.81 -22.36 2.74
C GLY A 81 -6.07 -23.18 2.44
N GLU A 82 -6.92 -22.66 1.56
CA GLU A 82 -8.23 -23.25 1.22
C GLU A 82 -8.24 -24.06 -0.09
N GLY A 83 -7.07 -24.34 -0.67
CA GLY A 83 -6.92 -25.11 -1.90
C GLY A 83 -7.05 -24.27 -3.17
N SER A 84 -7.12 -24.96 -4.32
CA SER A 84 -7.05 -24.32 -5.63
C SER A 84 -8.31 -23.53 -5.97
N MET A 85 -8.13 -22.39 -6.63
CA MET A 85 -9.23 -21.58 -7.16
C MET A 85 -8.91 -21.15 -8.59
N SER A 86 -9.95 -21.04 -9.42
CA SER A 86 -9.85 -20.50 -10.78
C SER A 86 -10.66 -19.21 -10.92
N GLY A 87 -10.18 -18.29 -11.75
CA GLY A 87 -10.81 -16.99 -11.96
C GLY A 87 -10.17 -16.22 -13.10
N GLU A 88 -10.53 -14.95 -13.23
CA GLU A 88 -9.90 -14.02 -14.17
C GLU A 88 -8.71 -13.35 -13.50
N GLU A 89 -7.53 -13.45 -14.12
CA GLU A 89 -6.36 -12.69 -13.74
C GLU A 89 -6.40 -11.33 -14.45
N VAL A 90 -6.31 -10.27 -13.66
CA VAL A 90 -6.33 -8.88 -14.13
C VAL A 90 -5.10 -8.12 -13.64
N GLN A 91 -4.63 -7.18 -14.44
CA GLN A 91 -3.75 -6.11 -13.99
C GLN A 91 -4.60 -4.89 -13.65
N ILE A 92 -4.41 -4.33 -12.46
CA ILE A 92 -5.02 -3.06 -12.06
C ILE A 92 -3.95 -1.97 -12.16
N THR A 93 -4.24 -0.93 -12.95
CA THR A 93 -3.43 0.29 -13.02
C THR A 93 -4.14 1.38 -12.24
N ILE A 94 -3.44 1.95 -11.25
CA ILE A 94 -3.92 3.03 -10.39
C ILE A 94 -3.16 4.30 -10.76
N THR A 95 -3.88 5.40 -10.96
CA THR A 95 -3.33 6.73 -11.19
C THR A 95 -3.85 7.66 -10.11
N PHE A 96 -2.98 8.12 -9.22
CA PHE A 96 -3.32 9.10 -8.19
C PHE A 96 -3.59 10.46 -8.84
N THR A 97 -4.81 10.96 -8.71
CA THR A 97 -5.21 12.29 -9.19
C THR A 97 -4.83 13.37 -8.18
N LYS A 98 -4.81 13.02 -6.89
CA LYS A 98 -4.13 13.77 -5.82
C LYS A 98 -2.80 13.06 -5.52
N PRO A 99 -1.63 13.66 -5.83
CA PRO A 99 -0.34 13.04 -5.54
C PRO A 99 -0.17 12.67 -4.06
N ILE A 100 0.59 11.60 -3.80
CA ILE A 100 1.00 11.23 -2.45
C ILE A 100 2.40 11.79 -2.21
N LEU A 101 2.57 12.56 -1.14
CA LEU A 101 3.87 13.01 -0.67
C LEU A 101 4.28 12.16 0.53
N LEU A 102 5.40 11.45 0.40
CA LEU A 102 5.97 10.64 1.46
C LEU A 102 7.39 11.13 1.74
N PRO A 103 7.80 11.28 3.01
CA PRO A 103 9.20 11.44 3.35
C PRO A 103 10.05 10.27 2.84
N ALA A 104 11.38 10.43 2.84
CA ALA A 104 12.25 9.29 2.56
C ALA A 104 12.05 8.21 3.63
N GLY A 105 11.78 6.98 3.21
CA GLY A 105 11.45 5.91 4.15
C GLY A 105 11.09 4.60 3.49
N HIS A 106 10.55 3.71 4.32
CA HIS A 106 10.04 2.40 3.93
C HIS A 106 8.56 2.34 4.29
N TYR A 107 7.73 1.98 3.31
CA TYR A 107 6.28 2.03 3.40
C TYR A 107 5.67 0.72 2.94
N PHE A 108 4.52 0.38 3.52
CA PHE A 108 3.63 -0.66 3.02
C PHE A 108 2.47 0.00 2.30
N PHE A 109 2.13 -0.55 1.13
CA PHE A 109 0.92 -0.21 0.39
C PHE A 109 -0.10 -1.32 0.61
N ARG A 110 -1.31 -0.94 0.99
CA ARG A 110 -2.43 -1.86 1.12
C ARG A 110 -3.53 -1.43 0.15
N PRO A 111 -3.52 -1.94 -1.09
CA PRO A 111 -4.65 -1.78 -1.98
C PRO A 111 -5.86 -2.58 -1.46
N ASP A 112 -7.05 -1.99 -1.54
CA ASP A 112 -8.32 -2.66 -1.34
C ASP A 112 -9.15 -2.54 -2.64
N VAL A 113 -9.83 -3.63 -3.01
CA VAL A 113 -10.53 -3.76 -4.29
C VAL A 113 -11.96 -4.16 -4.03
N LEU A 114 -12.88 -3.22 -4.24
CA LEU A 114 -14.30 -3.47 -4.07
C LEU A 114 -14.89 -4.08 -5.35
N LEU A 115 -15.53 -5.24 -5.20
CA LEU A 115 -16.23 -5.93 -6.27
C LEU A 115 -17.76 -5.79 -6.11
N THR A 116 -18.50 -5.91 -7.21
CA THR A 116 -19.97 -6.08 -7.17
C THR A 116 -20.40 -7.37 -6.46
N GLY A 117 -19.48 -8.31 -6.23
CA GLY A 117 -19.70 -9.54 -5.47
C GLY A 117 -18.50 -10.50 -5.55
N GLY A 118 -18.33 -11.34 -4.54
CA GLY A 118 -17.19 -12.25 -4.40
C GLY A 118 -15.94 -11.58 -3.82
N ASP A 119 -14.84 -12.33 -3.78
CA ASP A 119 -13.56 -11.88 -3.21
C ASP A 119 -12.56 -11.54 -4.32
N PHE A 120 -11.82 -10.44 -4.14
CA PHE A 120 -10.63 -10.17 -4.94
C PHE A 120 -9.43 -10.85 -4.28
N LEU A 121 -8.70 -11.69 -5.04
CA LEU A 121 -7.53 -12.39 -4.54
C LEU A 121 -6.25 -11.83 -5.17
N TYR A 122 -5.28 -11.47 -4.33
CA TYR A 122 -3.94 -11.12 -4.79
C TYR A 122 -3.16 -12.37 -5.17
N LEU A 123 -2.46 -12.32 -6.30
CA LEU A 123 -1.61 -13.42 -6.74
C LEU A 123 -0.20 -13.29 -6.16
N SER A 124 0.35 -14.41 -5.67
CA SER A 124 1.76 -14.45 -5.30
C SER A 124 2.63 -14.40 -6.57
N ALA A 125 3.65 -13.56 -6.54
CA ALA A 125 4.69 -13.45 -7.55
C ALA A 125 5.91 -14.33 -7.21
N SER A 126 6.82 -14.44 -8.17
CA SER A 126 8.15 -15.05 -7.96
C SER A 126 8.96 -14.28 -6.91
N THR A 127 9.86 -14.98 -6.22
CA THR A 127 10.79 -14.36 -5.27
C THR A 127 11.59 -13.22 -5.90
N PRO A 128 11.59 -12.01 -5.32
CA PRO A 128 12.33 -10.87 -5.85
C PRO A 128 13.85 -11.04 -5.67
N VAL A 129 14.63 -10.31 -6.46
CA VAL A 129 16.09 -10.24 -6.34
C VAL A 129 16.48 -9.31 -5.19
N ALA A 130 16.27 -9.77 -3.95
CA ALA A 130 16.73 -9.25 -2.65
C ALA A 130 16.46 -7.78 -2.23
N PRO A 131 16.19 -7.53 -0.93
CA PRO A 131 15.68 -8.48 0.06
C PRO A 131 14.20 -8.83 -0.18
N ASP A 132 13.85 -10.09 0.03
CA ASP A 132 12.47 -10.59 -0.08
C ASP A 132 11.65 -10.17 1.14
N LEU A 133 10.88 -9.10 1.00
CA LEU A 133 10.00 -8.60 2.06
C LEU A 133 8.65 -9.32 2.00
N GLN A 134 8.26 -9.88 3.15
CA GLN A 134 7.07 -10.72 3.25
C GLN A 134 5.79 -9.89 3.09
N ALA A 135 4.77 -10.46 2.44
CA ALA A 135 3.43 -9.89 2.42
C ALA A 135 2.69 -10.14 3.76
N TRP A 136 1.83 -9.18 4.11
CA TRP A 136 1.06 -9.14 5.35
C TRP A 136 -0.42 -9.02 5.06
N ILE A 137 -1.25 -9.53 5.97
CA ILE A 137 -2.71 -9.43 5.89
C ILE A 137 -3.29 -8.98 7.24
N ARG A 138 -4.40 -8.25 7.17
CA ARG A 138 -5.20 -7.81 8.32
C ARG A 138 -6.68 -7.95 7.99
N ASN A 139 -7.46 -8.28 9.02
CA ASN A 139 -8.92 -8.23 9.01
C ASN A 139 -9.41 -7.63 10.33
N SER A 140 -10.73 -7.54 10.50
CA SER A 140 -11.34 -7.00 11.73
C SER A 140 -10.99 -7.78 13.01
N HIS A 141 -10.71 -9.08 12.91
CA HIS A 141 -10.28 -9.89 14.05
C HIS A 141 -8.83 -9.63 14.44
N LEU A 142 -8.01 -9.10 13.54
CA LEU A 142 -6.60 -8.83 13.78
C LEU A 142 -6.34 -7.39 14.20
N ALA A 143 -7.16 -6.44 13.76
CA ALA A 143 -6.94 -5.01 14.00
C ALA A 143 -6.57 -4.72 15.48
N PRO A 144 -5.49 -3.96 15.73
CA PRO A 144 -4.65 -3.27 14.73
C PRO A 144 -3.53 -4.11 14.11
N ASP A 145 -3.35 -5.37 14.54
CA ASP A 145 -2.22 -6.20 14.15
C ASP A 145 -2.24 -6.69 12.70
N TRP A 146 -1.06 -7.07 12.23
CA TRP A 146 -0.81 -7.68 10.93
C TRP A 146 -0.16 -9.05 11.10
N VAL A 147 -0.47 -9.98 10.21
CA VAL A 147 0.10 -11.34 10.23
C VAL A 147 0.72 -11.66 8.87
N ARG A 148 1.84 -12.39 8.88
CA ARG A 148 2.55 -12.77 7.65
C ARG A 148 1.80 -13.87 6.93
N ILE A 149 1.49 -13.64 5.66
CA ILE A 149 0.70 -14.58 4.87
C ILE A 149 1.43 -15.92 4.72
N GLY A 150 2.68 -15.90 4.25
CA GLY A 150 3.44 -17.13 3.99
C GLY A 150 3.71 -17.97 5.25
N THR A 151 4.45 -17.40 6.21
CA THR A 151 4.93 -18.16 7.37
C THR A 151 3.86 -18.42 8.43
N ASP A 152 3.00 -17.45 8.73
CA ASP A 152 2.11 -17.53 9.88
C ASP A 152 0.69 -18.00 9.47
N VAL A 153 0.20 -17.60 8.29
CA VAL A 153 -1.12 -18.04 7.77
C VAL A 153 -1.05 -19.36 7.02
N ILE A 154 -0.26 -19.46 5.95
CA ILE A 154 -0.15 -20.74 5.22
C ILE A 154 0.55 -21.78 6.11
N GLY A 155 1.60 -21.37 6.83
CA GLY A 155 2.28 -22.22 7.79
C GLY A 155 3.34 -23.13 7.16
N GLY A 156 3.93 -23.99 7.98
CA GLY A 156 5.07 -24.85 7.60
C GLY A 156 6.41 -24.42 8.21
N GLY A 157 6.43 -23.42 9.08
CA GLY A 157 7.63 -22.96 9.79
C GLY A 157 8.74 -22.56 8.83
N ALA A 158 9.93 -23.17 8.96
CA ALA A 158 11.06 -22.92 8.07
C ALA A 158 10.81 -23.33 6.61
N ALA A 159 9.88 -24.26 6.36
CA ALA A 159 9.50 -24.73 5.03
C ALA A 159 8.27 -24.01 4.47
N ALA A 160 7.74 -23.02 5.20
CA ALA A 160 6.57 -22.28 4.75
C ALA A 160 6.84 -21.57 3.41
N PRO A 161 5.86 -21.56 2.48
CA PRO A 161 6.00 -20.81 1.25
C PRO A 161 6.13 -19.31 1.57
N LYS A 162 6.84 -18.59 0.69
CA LYS A 162 6.81 -17.13 0.69
C LYS A 162 5.61 -16.68 -0.14
N PHE A 163 4.89 -15.69 0.37
CA PHE A 163 3.86 -14.99 -0.38
C PHE A 163 4.41 -13.62 -0.70
N ASN A 164 4.73 -13.42 -1.98
CA ASN A 164 5.40 -12.22 -2.46
C ASN A 164 4.45 -11.49 -3.38
N MET A 165 4.39 -10.17 -3.29
CA MET A 165 3.61 -9.36 -4.22
C MET A 165 4.55 -8.62 -5.15
N THR A 166 4.10 -8.38 -6.38
CA THR A 166 4.83 -7.54 -7.33
C THR A 166 3.95 -6.35 -7.71
N PHE A 167 4.54 -5.17 -7.65
CA PHE A 167 3.96 -3.94 -8.18
C PHE A 167 5.10 -3.07 -8.70
N SER A 168 4.76 -2.12 -9.56
CA SER A 168 5.66 -1.03 -9.94
C SER A 168 5.09 0.28 -9.43
N LEU A 169 5.97 1.16 -8.95
CA LEU A 169 5.61 2.50 -8.53
C LEU A 169 6.31 3.50 -9.44
N GLY A 170 5.53 4.42 -10.01
CA GLY A 170 6.04 5.60 -10.69
C GLY A 170 5.91 6.82 -9.77
N GLY A 171 6.93 7.69 -9.78
CA GLY A 171 6.92 8.90 -8.97
C GLY A 171 8.17 9.74 -9.20
N ASN A 172 8.23 10.88 -8.52
CA ASN A 172 9.38 11.78 -8.53
C ASN A 172 10.00 11.83 -7.15
N THR A 173 11.33 11.69 -7.07
CA THR A 173 12.07 12.07 -5.87
C THR A 173 12.33 13.57 -5.92
N ILE A 174 12.10 14.25 -4.79
CA ILE A 174 12.37 15.68 -4.62
C ILE A 174 13.55 15.82 -3.65
N PRO A 175 14.79 15.96 -4.15
CA PRO A 175 15.95 16.16 -3.29
C PRO A 175 15.82 17.46 -2.51
N GLU A 176 16.31 17.49 -1.26
CA GLU A 176 16.31 18.69 -0.41
C GLU A 176 14.90 19.23 -0.07
N ALA A 177 13.86 18.41 -0.21
CA ALA A 177 12.54 18.75 0.31
C ALA A 177 12.59 18.97 1.85
N GLY A 178 11.66 19.76 2.34
CA GLY A 178 11.51 20.00 3.77
C GLY A 178 11.12 18.75 4.54
N ILE A 179 11.48 18.72 5.82
CA ILE A 179 11.17 17.60 6.72
C ILE A 179 9.79 17.84 7.34
N SER A 180 8.86 16.90 7.16
CA SER A 180 7.51 16.98 7.75
C SER A 180 7.56 17.26 9.25
N GLY A 181 6.72 18.19 9.72
CA GLY A 181 6.68 18.66 11.11
C GLY A 181 7.66 19.79 11.45
N GLU A 182 8.66 20.08 10.61
CA GLU A 182 9.60 21.18 10.85
C GLU A 182 9.04 22.55 10.38
N PRO A 183 9.33 23.66 11.10
CA PRO A 183 8.82 24.98 10.72
C PRO A 183 9.18 25.44 9.30
N SER A 184 10.33 25.01 8.77
CA SER A 184 10.77 25.36 7.41
C SER A 184 10.26 24.42 6.33
N CYS A 185 9.56 23.33 6.70
CA CYS A 185 9.17 22.25 5.79
C CYS A 185 8.54 22.73 4.49
N HIS A 186 7.57 23.64 4.59
CA HIS A 186 6.83 24.15 3.45
C HIS A 186 7.74 24.96 2.52
N GLY A 187 8.50 25.91 3.08
CA GLY A 187 9.41 26.77 2.31
C GLY A 187 10.52 25.99 1.61
N ASP A 188 11.08 24.99 2.29
CA ASP A 188 12.14 24.14 1.75
C ASP A 188 11.61 23.25 0.63
N SER A 189 10.45 22.62 0.81
CA SER A 189 9.82 21.76 -0.20
C SER A 189 9.46 22.51 -1.49
N VAL A 190 8.85 23.70 -1.35
CA VAL A 190 8.51 24.56 -2.49
C VAL A 190 9.77 25.04 -3.22
N SER A 191 10.82 25.39 -2.46
CA SER A 191 12.10 25.80 -3.03
C SER A 191 12.79 24.67 -3.79
N ALA A 192 12.80 23.45 -3.22
CA ALA A 192 13.36 22.27 -3.85
C ALA A 192 12.65 21.94 -5.17
N LEU A 193 11.32 21.97 -5.17
CA LEU A 193 10.51 21.78 -6.38
C LEU A 193 10.79 22.84 -7.44
N ALA A 194 10.82 24.11 -7.04
CA ALA A 194 11.11 25.19 -7.97
C ALA A 194 12.48 25.02 -8.63
N ARG A 195 13.51 24.57 -7.88
CA ARG A 195 14.82 24.26 -8.44
C ARG A 195 14.76 23.08 -9.42
N GLN A 196 14.06 22.00 -9.04
CA GLN A 196 13.99 20.78 -9.85
C GLN A 196 13.23 20.94 -11.16
N PHE A 197 12.11 21.67 -11.14
CA PHE A 197 11.23 21.81 -12.30
C PHE A 197 11.37 23.16 -13.02
N GLY A 198 12.29 24.03 -12.59
CA GLY A 198 12.48 25.36 -13.19
C GLY A 198 11.40 26.38 -12.83
N GLY A 199 10.72 26.18 -11.69
CA GLY A 199 9.71 27.08 -11.13
C GLY A 199 8.50 26.33 -10.57
N VAL A 200 7.79 26.95 -9.62
CA VAL A 200 6.64 26.33 -8.93
C VAL A 200 5.49 26.04 -9.90
N TYR A 201 5.25 26.91 -10.89
CA TYR A 201 4.25 26.67 -11.93
C TYR A 201 4.57 25.43 -12.78
N ALA A 202 5.83 25.30 -13.20
CA ALA A 202 6.28 24.13 -13.96
C ALA A 202 6.22 22.85 -13.12
N ALA A 203 6.53 22.94 -11.82
CA ALA A 203 6.37 21.84 -10.87
C ALA A 203 4.90 21.38 -10.79
N ALA A 204 3.97 22.31 -10.54
CA ALA A 204 2.54 22.00 -10.46
C ALA A 204 2.05 21.30 -11.73
N SER A 205 2.39 21.84 -12.90
CA SER A 205 2.00 21.25 -14.19
C SER A 205 2.62 19.87 -14.43
N THR A 206 3.89 19.65 -14.06
CA THR A 206 4.60 18.39 -14.31
C THR A 206 4.12 17.29 -13.38
N LEU A 207 3.81 17.64 -12.13
CA LEU A 207 3.32 16.72 -11.11
C LEU A 207 1.81 16.47 -11.18
N GLY A 208 1.11 17.10 -12.12
CA GLY A 208 -0.32 16.88 -12.37
C GLY A 208 -1.27 17.63 -11.44
N PHE A 209 -0.80 18.67 -10.74
CA PHE A 209 -1.68 19.52 -9.93
C PHE A 209 -2.50 20.45 -10.80
N SER A 210 -3.74 20.71 -10.37
CA SER A 210 -4.67 21.61 -11.07
C SER A 210 -4.27 23.09 -11.00
N SER A 211 -3.48 23.48 -9.99
CA SER A 211 -2.96 24.83 -9.82
C SER A 211 -1.72 24.84 -8.92
N VAL A 212 -1.03 25.98 -8.87
CA VAL A 212 0.03 26.22 -7.88
C VAL A 212 -0.54 26.17 -6.47
N ASP A 213 -1.73 26.72 -6.23
CA ASP A 213 -2.35 26.70 -4.89
C ASP A 213 -2.64 25.25 -4.45
N ALA A 214 -3.15 24.39 -5.34
CA ALA A 214 -3.37 22.97 -5.02
C ALA A 214 -2.07 22.23 -4.68
N LEU A 215 -0.97 22.57 -5.35
CA LEU A 215 0.37 22.07 -5.01
C LEU A 215 0.77 22.54 -3.60
N GLN A 216 0.62 23.83 -3.30
CA GLN A 216 0.97 24.43 -2.01
C GLN A 216 0.14 23.83 -0.87
N ASP A 217 -1.17 23.68 -1.05
CA ASP A 217 -2.07 23.07 -0.08
C ASP A 217 -1.66 21.64 0.27
N THR A 218 -1.21 20.88 -0.73
CA THR A 218 -0.70 19.51 -0.51
C THR A 218 0.59 19.51 0.33
N PHE A 219 1.47 20.51 0.15
CA PHE A 219 2.63 20.68 1.04
C PHE A 219 2.26 21.18 2.42
N GLN A 220 1.21 21.99 2.54
CA GLN A 220 0.70 22.41 3.83
C GLN A 220 0.21 21.19 4.62
N GLU A 221 -0.53 20.27 4.00
CA GLU A 221 -0.95 18.99 4.61
C GLU A 221 0.27 18.14 4.97
N PHE A 222 1.19 17.92 4.02
CA PHE A 222 2.41 17.12 4.25
C PHE A 222 3.27 17.65 5.40
N CYS A 223 3.40 18.97 5.52
CA CYS A 223 4.25 19.60 6.52
C CYS A 223 3.59 19.73 7.90
N ASN A 224 2.27 19.61 7.98
CA ASN A 224 1.51 19.66 9.24
C ASN A 224 0.67 18.38 9.39
N PRO A 225 1.33 17.22 9.56
CA PRO A 225 0.68 15.92 9.68
C PRO A 225 -0.18 15.79 10.94
#